data_AF-A0A316I0R6-F1
#
_entry.id   AF-A0A316I0R6-F1
#
_cell.length_a   1.000
_cell.length_b   1.000
_cell.length_c   1.000
_cell.angle_alpha   90.00
_cell.angle_beta   90.00
_cell.angle_gamma   90.00
#
_symmetry.space_group_name_H-M   'P 1'
#
loop_
_entity.id
_entity.type
_entity.pdbx_description
1 polymer ?
#
loop_
_entity_poly.entity_id
_entity_poly.type
_entity_poly.pdbx_seq_one_letter_code
_entity_poly.pdbx_strand_id
1 'polypeptide(L)'
;MEDTSITDDELESLGAEALTLLADVPGACVEAGIAHDSDDLYGDAVALWLGLHGLAHQRAVVRKMPGPADVAERLITALAHLKSGSLEQG
;
A
#
# COMPACT_ATOMS: atom_id res chain seq x y z
N MET A 1 18.80 -9.04 30.53
CA MET A 1 18.04 -8.23 29.56
C MET A 1 18.66 -8.56 28.22
N GLU A 2 17.99 -9.38 27.43
CA GLU A 2 18.40 -9.59 26.03
C GLU A 2 18.26 -8.25 25.31
N ASP A 3 19.29 -7.92 24.54
CA ASP A 3 19.31 -6.74 23.69
C ASP A 3 18.33 -7.01 22.54
N THR A 4 17.07 -6.60 22.70
CA THR A 4 16.02 -6.72 21.67
C THR A 4 16.14 -5.61 20.63
N SER A 5 17.36 -5.16 20.35
CA SER A 5 17.66 -4.18 19.32
C SER A 5 17.51 -4.85 17.96
N ILE A 6 16.46 -4.49 17.21
CA ILE A 6 16.34 -4.86 15.80
C ILE A 6 17.55 -4.25 15.06
N THR A 7 18.27 -5.08 14.31
CA THR A 7 19.37 -4.62 13.46
C THR A 7 18.86 -3.94 12.20
N ASP A 8 19.65 -3.07 11.58
CA ASP A 8 19.27 -2.41 10.32
C ASP A 8 18.94 -3.45 9.22
N ASP A 9 19.70 -4.54 9.16
CA ASP A 9 19.43 -5.67 8.23
C ASP A 9 18.08 -6.36 8.51
N GLU A 10 17.71 -6.52 9.78
CA GLU A 10 16.40 -7.06 10.17
C GLU A 10 15.27 -6.07 9.86
N LEU A 11 15.51 -4.77 10.05
CA LEU A 11 14.57 -3.69 9.72
C LEU A 11 14.32 -3.59 8.21
N GLU A 12 15.38 -3.76 7.41
CA GLU A 12 15.31 -3.83 5.94
C GLU A 12 14.58 -5.09 5.48
N SER A 13 14.85 -6.25 6.09
CA SER A 13 14.15 -7.50 5.76
C SER A 13 12.65 -7.45 6.09
N LEU A 14 12.26 -6.67 7.12
CA LEU A 14 10.90 -6.54 7.60
C LEU A 14 10.08 -5.59 6.71
N GLY A 15 9.72 -6.06 5.53
CA GLY A 15 8.85 -5.34 4.59
C GLY A 15 9.43 -5.21 3.20
N ALA A 16 10.70 -5.58 2.97
CA ALA A 16 11.31 -5.55 1.64
C ALA A 16 10.57 -6.42 0.62
N GLU A 17 10.14 -7.63 0.98
CA GLU A 17 9.37 -8.49 0.06
C GLU A 17 8.02 -7.86 -0.32
N ALA A 18 7.32 -7.29 0.66
CA ALA A 18 6.04 -6.60 0.43
C ALA A 18 6.23 -5.33 -0.41
N LEU A 19 7.29 -4.56 -0.14
CA LEU A 19 7.64 -3.38 -0.93
C LEU A 19 8.05 -3.76 -2.36
N THR A 20 8.80 -4.84 -2.55
CA THR A 20 9.18 -5.35 -3.88
C THR A 20 7.95 -5.69 -4.69
N LEU A 21 7.00 -6.41 -4.10
CA LEU A 21 5.73 -6.71 -4.77
C LEU A 21 4.94 -5.43 -5.09
N LEU A 22 4.91 -4.46 -4.18
CA LEU A 22 4.25 -3.17 -4.41
C LEU A 22 4.99 -2.27 -5.40
N ALA A 23 6.27 -2.50 -5.69
CA ALA A 23 7.01 -1.77 -6.71
C ALA A 23 6.58 -2.18 -8.13
N ASP A 24 6.19 -3.44 -8.31
CA ASP A 24 5.80 -3.98 -9.63
C ASP A 24 4.30 -3.75 -9.94
N VAL A 25 3.44 -3.77 -8.91
CA VAL A 25 1.98 -3.75 -9.08
C VAL A 25 1.44 -2.47 -9.75
N PRO A 26 1.86 -1.25 -9.38
CA PRO A 26 1.38 -0.02 -10.02
C PRO A 26 1.64 0.00 -11.53
N GLY A 27 2.83 -0.44 -11.95
CA GLY A 27 3.17 -0.58 -13.38
C GLY A 27 2.22 -1.55 -14.10
N ALA A 28 1.97 -2.72 -13.52
CA ALA A 28 1.03 -3.68 -14.08
C ALA A 28 -0.42 -3.14 -14.15
N CYS A 29 -0.85 -2.33 -13.17
CA CYS A 29 -2.16 -1.67 -13.19
C CYS A 29 -2.27 -0.62 -14.31
N VAL A 30 -1.20 0.12 -14.57
CA VAL A 30 -1.10 1.06 -15.70
C VAL A 30 -1.15 0.31 -17.03
N GLU A 31 -0.34 -0.75 -17.19
CA GLU A 31 -0.32 -1.59 -18.40
C GLU A 31 -1.68 -2.25 -18.69
N ALA A 32 -2.40 -2.67 -17.65
CA ALA A 32 -3.75 -3.22 -17.77
C ALA A 32 -4.84 -2.15 -18.03
N GLY A 33 -4.47 -0.86 -18.04
CA GLY A 33 -5.38 0.24 -18.28
C GLY A 33 -6.35 0.53 -17.14
N ILE A 34 -6.12 -0.01 -15.94
CA ILE A 34 -6.99 0.15 -14.77
C ILE A 34 -6.52 1.25 -13.80
N ALA A 35 -5.29 1.72 -13.93
CA ALA A 35 -4.76 2.91 -13.25
C ALA A 35 -4.47 4.06 -14.22
N HIS A 36 -4.35 5.27 -13.70
CA HIS A 36 -3.81 6.41 -14.44
C HIS A 36 -2.29 6.30 -14.59
N ASP A 37 -1.74 6.81 -15.70
CA ASP A 37 -0.28 6.91 -15.89
C ASP A 37 0.36 7.74 -14.77
N SER A 38 1.60 7.41 -14.44
CA SER A 38 2.42 8.12 -13.46
C SER A 38 3.83 8.32 -13.98
N ASP A 39 4.40 9.49 -13.72
CA ASP A 39 5.80 9.81 -14.02
C ASP A 39 6.76 9.30 -12.92
N ASP A 40 6.24 8.76 -11.82
CA ASP A 40 7.01 8.23 -10.67
C ASP A 40 6.34 6.99 -10.03
N LEU A 41 6.35 5.87 -10.76
CA LEU A 41 5.77 4.60 -10.27
C LEU A 41 6.41 4.10 -8.97
N TYR A 42 7.70 4.36 -8.75
CA TYR A 42 8.37 3.95 -7.52
C TYR A 42 7.90 4.79 -6.32
N GLY A 43 7.75 6.12 -6.50
CA GLY A 43 7.15 6.99 -5.49
C GLY A 43 5.72 6.57 -5.13
N ASP A 44 4.91 6.20 -6.12
CA ASP A 44 3.55 5.69 -5.89
C ASP A 44 3.53 4.38 -5.12
N ALA A 45 4.44 3.44 -5.47
CA ALA A 45 4.60 2.18 -4.74
C ALA A 45 4.96 2.39 -3.27
N VAL A 46 5.89 3.31 -2.99
CA VAL A 46 6.27 3.68 -1.62
C VAL A 46 5.11 4.33 -0.87
N ALA A 47 4.34 5.21 -1.52
CA ALA A 47 3.16 5.84 -0.93
C ALA A 47 2.08 4.82 -0.58
N LEU A 48 1.79 3.88 -1.49
CA LEU A 48 0.87 2.77 -1.26
C LEU A 48 1.34 1.87 -0.10
N TRP A 49 2.62 1.51 -0.08
CA TRP A 49 3.21 0.73 1.01
C TRP A 49 3.06 1.44 2.36
N LEU A 50 3.43 2.72 2.46
CA LEU A 50 3.29 3.51 3.68
C LEU A 50 1.83 3.61 4.15
N GLY A 51 0.88 3.81 3.24
CA GLY A 51 -0.55 3.88 3.54
C GLY A 51 -1.09 2.56 4.12
N LEU A 52 -0.75 1.43 3.48
CA LEU A 52 -1.16 0.10 3.92
C LEU A 52 -0.48 -0.31 5.23
N HIS A 53 0.81 -0.03 5.36
CA HIS A 53 1.58 -0.30 6.57
C HIS A 53 1.02 0.50 7.76
N GLY A 54 0.73 1.79 7.55
CA GLY A 54 0.09 2.65 8.54
C GLY A 54 -1.28 2.11 8.97
N LEU A 55 -2.11 1.66 8.03
CA LEU A 55 -3.40 1.04 8.34
C LEU A 55 -3.24 -0.25 9.17
N ALA A 56 -2.31 -1.12 8.79
CA ALA A 56 -2.03 -2.36 9.51
C ALA A 56 -1.57 -2.08 10.95
N HIS A 57 -0.66 -1.12 11.13
CA HIS A 57 -0.19 -0.69 12.43
C HIS A 57 -1.32 -0.10 13.29
N GLN A 58 -2.16 0.78 12.73
CA GLN A 58 -3.31 1.35 13.43
C GLN A 58 -4.29 0.25 13.90
N ARG A 59 -4.56 -0.76 13.07
CA ARG A 59 -5.43 -1.90 13.44
C ARG A 59 -4.82 -2.75 14.56
N ALA A 60 -3.50 -2.87 14.62
CA ALA A 60 -2.81 -3.60 15.69
C ALA A 60 -2.90 -2.89 17.04
N VAL A 61 -2.79 -1.56 17.06
CA VAL A 61 -2.68 -0.77 18.29
C VAL A 61 -3.98 -0.09 18.76
N VAL A 62 -4.93 0.21 17.86
CA VAL A 62 -6.16 0.95 18.16
C VAL A 62 -7.40 0.09 17.89
N ARG A 63 -7.78 -0.76 18.86
CA ARG A 63 -8.98 -1.62 18.72
C ARG A 63 -10.32 -0.91 18.93
N LYS A 64 -10.33 0.27 19.58
CA LYS A 64 -11.57 0.97 19.94
C LYS A 64 -12.07 1.97 18.90
N MET A 65 -11.28 2.24 17.86
CA MET A 65 -11.62 3.16 16.77
C MET A 65 -11.27 2.49 15.44
N PRO A 66 -12.06 1.50 14.99
CA PRO A 66 -11.72 0.67 13.84
C PRO A 66 -11.72 1.41 12.49
N GLY A 67 -12.20 2.67 12.47
CA GLY A 67 -12.40 3.42 11.23
C GLY A 67 -13.53 2.82 10.38
N PRO A 68 -13.72 3.33 9.16
CA PRO A 68 -14.70 2.79 8.24
C PRO A 68 -14.20 1.45 7.65
N ALA A 69 -15.14 0.54 7.38
CA ALA A 69 -14.82 -0.82 6.92
C ALA A 69 -14.10 -0.85 5.55
N ASP A 70 -14.35 0.16 4.72
CA ASP A 70 -13.82 0.34 3.36
C ASP A 70 -12.51 1.16 3.32
N VAL A 71 -11.91 1.49 4.47
CA VAL A 71 -10.69 2.34 4.51
C VAL A 71 -9.54 1.79 3.68
N ALA A 72 -9.37 0.46 3.64
CA ALA A 72 -8.35 -0.18 2.82
C ALA A 72 -8.59 0.07 1.33
N GLU A 73 -9.83 -0.10 0.88
CA GLU A 73 -10.23 0.12 -0.52
C GLU A 73 -9.99 1.58 -0.94
N ARG A 74 -10.33 2.53 -0.04
CA ARG A 74 -10.10 3.96 -0.28
C ARG A 74 -8.62 4.28 -0.43
N LEU A 75 -7.77 3.72 0.44
CA LEU A 75 -6.32 3.91 0.37
C LEU A 75 -5.75 3.29 -0.90
N ILE A 76 -6.13 2.05 -1.24
CA ILE A 76 -5.66 1.36 -2.44
C ILE A 76 -6.06 2.13 -3.69
N THR A 77 -7.35 2.48 -3.82
CA THR A 77 -7.87 3.23 -4.98
C THR A 77 -7.13 4.54 -5.18
N ALA A 78 -6.95 5.32 -4.11
CA ALA A 78 -6.31 6.63 -4.20
C ALA A 78 -4.79 6.54 -4.42
N LEU A 79 -4.10 5.67 -3.68
CA LEU A 79 -2.63 5.62 -3.69
C LEU A 79 -2.06 4.79 -4.84
N ALA A 80 -2.84 3.87 -5.42
CA ALA A 80 -2.49 3.16 -6.65
C ALA A 80 -3.07 3.83 -7.91
N HIS A 81 -3.63 5.04 -7.77
CA HIS A 81 -4.25 5.82 -8.86
C HIS A 81 -5.24 5.01 -9.71
N LEU A 82 -6.00 4.11 -9.07
CA LEU A 82 -6.97 3.28 -9.78
C LEU A 82 -8.09 4.14 -10.33
N LYS A 83 -8.50 3.85 -11.56
CA LYS A 83 -9.68 4.49 -12.16
C LYS A 83 -10.90 4.03 -11.37
N SER A 84 -11.69 4.98 -10.89
CA SER A 84 -13.02 4.68 -10.35
C SER A 84 -13.80 3.89 -11.40
N GLY A 85 -14.22 2.67 -11.07
CA GLY A 85 -14.97 1.82 -12.00
C GLY A 85 -16.22 2.56 -12.47
N SER A 86 -16.18 3.11 -13.69
CA SER A 86 -17.40 3.37 -14.42
C SER A 86 -17.90 2.01 -14.84
N LEU A 87 -18.83 1.46 -14.05
CA LEU A 87 -19.80 0.51 -14.57
C LEU A 87 -20.64 1.28 -15.62
N GLU A 88 -20.06 1.55 -16.79
CA GLU A 88 -20.86 1.83 -17.98
C GLU A 88 -21.59 0.54 -18.30
N GLN A 89 -22.83 0.49 -17.86
CA GLN A 89 -23.81 -0.51 -18.24
C GLN A 89 -23.92 -0.50 -19.77
N GLY A 90 -23.37 -1.53 -20.40
CA GLY A 90 -23.74 -1.97 -21.75
C GLY A 90 -24.99 -2.82 -21.72
#